data_AF-A0A087VDB0-F1
#
_entry.id   AF-A0A087VDB0-F1
#
_cell.length_a   1.000
_cell.length_b   1.000
_cell.length_c   1.000
_cell.angle_alpha   90.00
_cell.angle_beta   90.00
_cell.angle_gamma   90.00
#
_symmetry.space_group_name_H-M   'P 1'
#
loop_
_entity.id
_entity.type
_entity.pdbx_description
1 polymer ?
#
loop_
_entity_poly.entity_id
_entity_poly.type
_entity_poly.pdbx_seq_one_letter_code
_entity_poly.pdbx_strand_id
1 'polypeptide(L)'
;KNLDLRLGFDLCTEEQDFICKRKKVVAAALKNVLQLDEDLQEDEVPVVAVVTTAGGVRSMTAMFGSLLALQELGVLDCVSYISGLSATTWTMAKLYEDANWSQKDLRGPVGDIRKHVIKSKLHCFSLDHMKYYEKELCERKQEGHKLSFTDLWGLFIDCMLHHQGSTHKLSDQQLAVNQGQNPLPIYLSLNVKDDFSTLDFKEWVEFTPYEVGFLKYGAFVRSEDFGSEFFMGHLMKKIPESRICFLEGDLL
;
A
#
# COMPACT_ATOMS: atom_id res chain seq x y z
N LYS A 1 6.71 -30.93 6.37
CA LYS A 1 5.83 -29.81 6.80
C LYS A 1 6.14 -28.65 5.88
N ASN A 2 5.13 -28.00 5.30
CA ASN A 2 5.36 -26.82 4.47
C ASN A 2 5.82 -25.66 5.34
N LEU A 3 6.67 -24.78 4.80
CA LEU A 3 7.11 -23.56 5.45
C LEU A 3 5.94 -22.56 5.51
N ASP A 4 5.90 -21.73 6.54
CA ASP A 4 4.98 -20.57 6.61
C ASP A 4 5.54 -19.38 5.80
N LEU A 5 6.84 -19.41 5.52
CA LEU A 5 7.55 -18.52 4.60
C LEU A 5 7.50 -19.09 3.18
N ARG A 6 7.10 -18.27 2.20
CA ARG A 6 7.24 -18.58 0.78
C ARG A 6 8.67 -18.34 0.33
N LEU A 7 9.26 -19.34 -0.33
CA LEU A 7 10.57 -19.26 -0.97
C LEU A 7 10.42 -19.45 -2.49
N GLY A 8 10.71 -18.41 -3.26
CA GLY A 8 10.63 -18.41 -4.71
C GLY A 8 10.82 -17.01 -5.31
N PHE A 9 11.32 -16.95 -6.54
CA PHE A 9 11.50 -15.69 -7.28
C PHE A 9 10.34 -15.36 -8.22
N ASP A 10 9.41 -16.29 -8.40
CA ASP A 10 8.18 -16.07 -9.15
C ASP A 10 7.11 -15.37 -8.28
N LEU A 11 6.11 -14.80 -8.94
CA LEU A 11 4.92 -14.22 -8.31
C LEU A 11 4.18 -15.27 -7.46
N CYS A 12 3.57 -14.83 -6.35
CA CYS A 12 2.65 -15.69 -5.60
C CYS A 12 1.40 -16.04 -6.42
N THR A 13 0.72 -17.11 -6.03
CA THR A 13 -0.47 -17.62 -6.73
C THR A 13 -1.57 -16.56 -6.79
N GLU A 14 -1.73 -15.78 -5.73
CA GLU A 14 -2.72 -14.72 -5.61
C GLU A 14 -2.46 -13.58 -6.61
N GLU A 15 -1.19 -13.22 -6.82
CA GLU A 15 -0.83 -12.21 -7.82
C GLU A 15 -0.97 -12.74 -9.25
N GLN A 16 -0.67 -14.03 -9.48
CA GLN A 16 -0.92 -14.67 -10.78
C GLN A 16 -2.42 -14.67 -11.13
N ASP A 17 -3.29 -14.98 -10.16
CA ASP A 17 -4.74 -14.90 -10.35
C ASP A 17 -5.20 -13.45 -10.56
N PHE A 18 -4.65 -12.49 -9.79
CA PHE A 18 -4.91 -11.07 -9.98
C PHE A 18 -4.58 -10.62 -11.40
N ILE A 19 -3.39 -10.95 -11.93
CA ILE A 19 -2.96 -10.42 -13.23
C ILE A 19 -3.82 -10.98 -14.37
N CYS A 20 -4.22 -12.26 -14.30
CA CYS A 20 -5.15 -12.85 -15.26
C CYS A 20 -6.52 -12.15 -15.25
N LYS A 21 -7.04 -11.77 -14.07
CA LYS A 21 -8.28 -11.00 -13.95
C LYS A 21 -8.12 -9.58 -14.46
N ARG A 22 -7.05 -8.89 -14.04
CA ARG A 22 -6.78 -7.49 -14.39
C ARG A 22 -6.55 -7.32 -15.89
N LYS A 23 -5.87 -8.26 -16.55
CA LYS A 23 -5.67 -8.23 -18.01
C LYS A 23 -6.97 -8.14 -18.81
N LYS A 24 -8.08 -8.70 -18.32
CA LYS A 24 -9.40 -8.58 -18.97
C LYS A 24 -9.92 -7.14 -18.93
N VAL A 25 -9.75 -6.47 -17.79
CA VAL A 25 -10.10 -5.05 -17.62
C VAL A 25 -9.21 -4.17 -18.50
N VAL A 26 -7.91 -4.42 -18.49
CA VAL A 26 -6.92 -3.69 -19.30
C VAL A 26 -7.18 -3.86 -20.79
N ALA A 27 -7.50 -5.08 -21.26
CA ALA A 27 -7.83 -5.36 -22.65
C ALA A 27 -9.02 -4.51 -23.14
N ALA A 28 -10.11 -4.50 -22.36
CA ALA A 28 -11.30 -3.74 -22.67
C ALA A 28 -11.03 -2.22 -22.66
N ALA A 29 -10.26 -1.74 -21.68
CA ALA A 29 -9.89 -0.33 -21.59
C ALA A 29 -8.99 0.10 -22.76
N LEU A 30 -7.96 -0.68 -23.10
CA LEU A 30 -7.05 -0.38 -24.21
C LEU A 30 -7.75 -0.37 -25.56
N LYS A 31 -8.67 -1.31 -25.79
CA LYS A 31 -9.49 -1.31 -27.01
C LYS A 31 -10.24 0.03 -27.16
N ASN A 32 -10.85 0.52 -26.09
CA ASN A 32 -11.59 1.78 -26.11
C ASN A 32 -10.67 2.99 -26.24
N VAL A 33 -9.55 3.03 -25.51
CA VAL A 33 -8.61 4.17 -25.52
C VAL A 33 -7.90 4.31 -26.87
N LEU A 34 -7.47 3.18 -27.45
CA LEU A 34 -6.72 3.17 -28.72
C LEU A 34 -7.62 3.00 -29.95
N GLN A 35 -8.93 2.81 -29.77
CA GLN A 35 -9.91 2.58 -30.83
C GLN A 35 -9.51 1.38 -31.72
N LEU A 36 -9.20 0.25 -31.08
CA LEU A 36 -8.81 -0.97 -31.80
C LEU A 36 -10.03 -1.66 -32.42
N ASP A 37 -9.85 -2.17 -33.64
CA ASP A 37 -10.92 -2.88 -34.36
C ASP A 37 -11.27 -4.24 -33.72
N GLU A 38 -10.25 -4.96 -33.25
CA GLU A 38 -10.37 -6.31 -32.67
C GLU A 38 -10.14 -6.33 -31.15
N ASP A 39 -10.62 -7.39 -30.49
CA ASP A 39 -10.34 -7.63 -29.07
C ASP A 39 -8.93 -8.18 -28.88
N LEU A 40 -8.22 -7.66 -27.87
CA LEU A 40 -6.87 -8.13 -27.52
C LEU A 40 -6.92 -9.52 -26.87
N GLN A 41 -6.03 -10.42 -27.32
CA GLN A 41 -5.75 -11.69 -26.65
C GLN A 41 -4.90 -11.46 -25.39
N GLU A 42 -4.90 -12.41 -24.45
CA GLU A 42 -4.26 -12.25 -23.14
C GLU A 42 -2.74 -11.96 -23.21
N ASP A 43 -2.06 -12.51 -24.21
CA ASP A 43 -0.64 -12.32 -24.47
C ASP A 43 -0.32 -10.99 -25.20
N GLU A 44 -1.33 -10.34 -25.78
CA GLU A 44 -1.22 -9.03 -26.42
C GLU A 44 -1.46 -7.87 -25.44
N VAL A 45 -2.04 -8.16 -24.25
CA VAL A 45 -2.32 -7.14 -23.23
C VAL A 45 -1.02 -6.72 -22.52
N PRO A 46 -0.55 -5.47 -22.68
CA PRO A 46 0.63 -4.98 -21.99
C PRO A 46 0.38 -4.82 -20.49
N VAL A 47 1.40 -5.11 -19.70
CA VAL A 47 1.40 -4.80 -18.26
C VAL A 47 1.87 -3.36 -18.08
N VAL A 48 0.99 -2.49 -17.60
CA VAL A 48 1.27 -1.07 -17.40
C VAL A 48 1.36 -0.77 -15.91
N ALA A 49 2.38 -0.01 -15.51
CA ALA A 49 2.57 0.40 -14.13
C ALA A 49 2.58 1.93 -14.00
N VAL A 50 1.88 2.45 -12.99
CA VAL A 50 2.11 3.80 -12.51
C VAL A 50 3.16 3.74 -11.41
N VAL A 51 4.23 4.51 -11.59
CA VAL A 51 5.33 4.60 -10.62
C VAL A 51 5.35 6.00 -10.06
N THR A 52 5.44 6.11 -8.74
CA THR A 52 5.42 7.40 -8.06
C THR A 52 6.70 7.64 -7.28
N THR A 53 7.02 8.92 -7.04
CA THR A 53 8.21 9.33 -6.28
C THR A 53 7.81 9.97 -4.97
N ALA A 54 8.60 9.74 -3.93
CA ALA A 54 8.45 10.36 -2.62
C ALA A 54 8.51 11.91 -2.67
N GLY A 55 7.90 12.56 -1.68
CA GLY A 55 7.88 14.03 -1.61
C GLY A 55 6.90 14.65 -0.61
N GLY A 56 6.55 13.94 0.47
CA GLY A 56 5.59 14.44 1.47
C GLY A 56 4.19 14.72 0.90
N VAL A 57 3.47 15.63 1.53
CA VAL A 57 2.12 16.05 1.10
C VAL A 57 2.08 16.54 -0.35
N ARG A 58 3.20 17.05 -0.90
CA ARG A 58 3.30 17.43 -2.31
C ARG A 58 3.15 16.24 -3.24
N SER A 59 3.87 15.14 -3.00
CA SER A 59 3.78 13.94 -3.85
C SER A 59 2.42 13.26 -3.67
N MET A 60 1.89 13.22 -2.46
CA MET A 60 0.53 12.75 -2.18
C MET A 60 -0.52 13.53 -3.01
N THR A 61 -0.48 14.86 -2.94
CA THR A 61 -1.41 15.73 -3.68
C THR A 61 -1.25 15.57 -5.19
N ALA A 62 -0.01 15.50 -5.68
CA ALA A 62 0.29 15.28 -7.09
C ALA A 62 -0.26 13.93 -7.58
N MET A 63 -0.09 12.86 -6.80
CA MET A 63 -0.61 11.53 -7.13
C MET A 63 -2.14 11.53 -7.27
N PHE A 64 -2.86 12.15 -6.33
CA PHE A 64 -4.31 12.31 -6.44
C PHE A 64 -4.74 13.01 -7.74
N GLY A 65 -4.06 14.11 -8.11
CA GLY A 65 -4.32 14.82 -9.36
C GLY A 65 -3.99 13.98 -10.60
N SER A 66 -2.87 13.26 -10.59
CA SER A 66 -2.47 12.37 -11.69
C SER A 66 -3.44 11.21 -11.88
N LEU A 67 -3.91 10.57 -10.79
CA LEU A 67 -4.88 9.49 -10.87
C LEU A 67 -6.25 9.98 -11.36
N LEU A 68 -6.69 11.17 -10.92
CA LEU A 68 -7.90 11.80 -11.43
C LEU A 68 -7.78 12.05 -12.94
N ALA A 69 -6.66 12.60 -13.41
CA ALA A 69 -6.44 12.81 -14.85
C ALA A 69 -6.44 11.50 -15.65
N LEU A 70 -5.81 10.44 -15.13
CA LEU A 70 -5.85 9.12 -15.76
C LEU A 70 -7.27 8.56 -15.84
N GLN A 71 -8.10 8.79 -14.81
CA GLN A 71 -9.51 8.40 -14.82
C GLN A 71 -10.31 9.18 -15.86
N GLU A 72 -10.14 10.51 -15.92
CA GLU A 72 -10.84 11.37 -16.89
C GLU A 72 -10.47 11.05 -18.35
N LEU A 73 -9.24 10.60 -18.57
CA LEU A 73 -8.76 10.14 -19.89
C LEU A 73 -9.18 8.69 -20.22
N GLY A 74 -9.80 7.96 -19.28
CA GLY A 74 -10.13 6.54 -19.45
C GLY A 74 -8.93 5.60 -19.44
N VAL A 75 -7.74 6.09 -19.06
CA VAL A 75 -6.48 5.34 -19.08
C VAL A 75 -6.22 4.62 -17.76
N LEU A 76 -6.87 5.02 -16.66
CA LEU A 76 -6.68 4.38 -15.35
C LEU A 76 -6.97 2.87 -15.37
N ASP A 77 -7.98 2.44 -16.13
CA ASP A 77 -8.31 1.01 -16.28
C ASP A 77 -7.28 0.23 -17.09
N CYS A 78 -6.39 0.91 -17.83
CA CYS A 78 -5.27 0.27 -18.52
C CYS A 78 -4.11 -0.07 -17.56
N VAL A 79 -4.11 0.44 -16.32
CA VAL A 79 -3.01 0.26 -15.36
C VAL A 79 -3.15 -1.10 -14.66
N SER A 80 -2.10 -1.91 -14.65
CA SER A 80 -2.03 -3.19 -13.91
C SER A 80 -1.51 -3.01 -12.49
N TYR A 81 -0.49 -2.17 -12.31
CA TYR A 81 0.19 -1.97 -11.01
C TYR A 81 0.32 -0.48 -10.67
N ILE A 82 0.24 -0.16 -9.38
CA ILE A 82 0.59 1.17 -8.85
C ILE A 82 1.65 0.97 -7.77
N SER A 83 2.82 1.58 -7.94
CA SER A 83 3.89 1.54 -6.94
C SER A 83 4.10 2.88 -6.24
N GLY A 84 4.32 2.81 -4.93
CA GLY A 84 4.51 3.97 -4.07
C GLY A 84 5.56 3.78 -2.98
N LEU A 85 6.14 4.90 -2.59
CA LEU A 85 7.16 5.04 -1.56
C LEU A 85 6.89 6.33 -0.79
N SER A 86 7.10 6.31 0.52
CA SER A 86 6.91 7.48 1.38
C SER A 86 5.50 8.06 1.19
N ALA A 87 5.32 9.38 1.18
CA ALA A 87 3.98 9.97 1.20
C ALA A 87 3.00 9.63 0.03
N THR A 88 3.44 8.98 -1.06
CA THR A 88 2.49 8.46 -2.05
C THR A 88 1.78 7.19 -1.58
N THR A 89 2.36 6.49 -0.60
CA THR A 89 1.70 5.39 0.10
C THR A 89 0.47 5.87 0.86
N TRP A 90 0.43 7.13 1.30
CA TRP A 90 -0.75 7.70 1.97
C TRP A 90 -1.94 7.85 1.02
N THR A 91 -1.68 8.25 -0.23
CA THR A 91 -2.72 8.26 -1.28
C THR A 91 -3.22 6.86 -1.56
N MET A 92 -2.32 5.88 -1.67
CA MET A 92 -2.68 4.49 -1.90
C MET A 92 -3.48 3.92 -0.72
N ALA A 93 -2.96 4.00 0.51
CA ALA A 93 -3.63 3.54 1.71
C ALA A 93 -5.05 4.10 1.80
N LYS A 94 -5.22 5.41 1.53
CA LYS A 94 -6.53 6.05 1.55
C LYS A 94 -7.49 5.57 0.46
N LEU A 95 -7.01 5.43 -0.79
CA LEU A 95 -7.86 5.00 -1.90
C LEU A 95 -8.30 3.55 -1.76
N TYR A 96 -7.39 2.68 -1.30
CA TYR A 96 -7.65 1.24 -1.20
C TYR A 96 -8.49 0.84 0.04
N GLU A 97 -8.93 1.81 0.85
CA GLU A 97 -10.04 1.61 1.81
C GLU A 97 -11.37 1.30 1.10
N ASP A 98 -11.52 1.74 -0.15
CA ASP A 98 -12.70 1.50 -0.98
C ASP A 98 -12.40 0.44 -2.05
N ALA A 99 -13.10 -0.70 -1.97
CA ALA A 99 -12.93 -1.83 -2.87
C ALA A 99 -13.16 -1.50 -4.36
N ASN A 100 -13.81 -0.38 -4.68
CA ASN A 100 -14.12 0.05 -6.04
C ASN A 100 -13.62 1.48 -6.34
N TRP A 101 -12.57 1.93 -5.66
CA TRP A 101 -12.12 3.32 -5.74
C TRP A 101 -11.85 3.82 -7.17
N SER A 102 -11.24 3.02 -8.05
CA SER A 102 -10.91 3.45 -9.43
C SER A 102 -12.14 3.55 -10.32
N GLN A 103 -13.24 2.88 -9.94
CA GLN A 103 -14.51 2.85 -10.66
C GLN A 103 -15.48 3.94 -10.17
N LYS A 104 -15.10 4.69 -9.13
CA LYS A 104 -15.85 5.81 -8.56
C LYS A 104 -15.19 7.13 -8.92
N ASP A 105 -15.96 8.21 -8.96
CA ASP A 105 -15.45 9.54 -9.26
C ASP A 105 -14.38 10.01 -8.25
N LEU A 106 -13.14 10.14 -8.71
CA LEU A 106 -12.01 10.53 -7.85
C LEU A 106 -12.07 11.99 -7.37
N ARG A 107 -12.96 12.82 -7.92
CA ARG A 107 -13.17 14.19 -7.43
C ARG A 107 -13.64 14.22 -5.98
N GLY A 108 -14.36 13.19 -5.52
CA GLY A 108 -14.75 13.02 -4.12
C GLY A 108 -13.54 12.89 -3.20
N PRO A 109 -12.75 11.80 -3.31
CA PRO A 109 -11.50 11.61 -2.57
C PRO A 109 -10.52 12.80 -2.68
N VAL A 110 -10.37 13.39 -3.86
CA VAL A 110 -9.55 14.61 -4.07
C VAL A 110 -10.08 15.80 -3.27
N GLY A 111 -11.40 15.99 -3.25
CA GLY A 111 -12.05 17.04 -2.47
C GLY A 111 -11.88 16.84 -0.97
N ASP A 112 -12.00 15.59 -0.51
CA ASP A 112 -11.86 15.26 0.91
C ASP A 112 -10.42 15.39 1.39
N ILE A 113 -9.43 14.87 0.65
CA ILE A 113 -8.02 15.03 1.04
C ILE A 113 -7.61 16.50 1.03
N ARG A 114 -8.13 17.31 0.10
CA ARG A 114 -7.90 18.76 0.07
C ARG A 114 -8.33 19.42 1.37
N LYS A 115 -9.51 19.07 1.91
CA LYS A 115 -10.00 19.60 3.20
C LYS A 115 -9.05 19.23 4.34
N HIS A 116 -8.55 18.00 4.37
CA HIS A 116 -7.61 17.54 5.41
C HIS A 116 -6.28 18.28 5.32
N VAL A 117 -5.72 18.40 4.11
CA VAL A 117 -4.43 19.07 3.88
C VAL A 117 -4.46 20.53 4.30
N ILE A 118 -5.51 21.29 3.99
CA ILE A 118 -5.59 22.72 4.33
C ILE A 118 -5.95 23.01 5.80
N LYS A 119 -6.55 22.03 6.52
CA LYS A 119 -6.95 22.19 7.93
C LYS A 119 -5.73 22.43 8.82
N SER A 120 -5.86 23.24 9.87
CA SER A 120 -4.79 23.40 10.86
C SER A 120 -4.47 22.06 11.56
N LYS A 121 -3.18 21.73 11.66
CA LYS A 121 -2.68 20.51 12.32
C LYS A 121 -2.42 20.69 13.82
N LEU A 122 -2.68 21.88 14.37
CA LEU A 122 -2.53 22.14 15.81
C LEU A 122 -3.39 21.21 16.67
N HIS A 123 -4.56 20.79 16.16
CA HIS A 123 -5.44 19.87 16.88
C HIS A 123 -4.81 18.48 17.10
N CYS A 124 -3.91 18.03 16.21
CA CYS A 124 -3.16 16.78 16.35
C CYS A 124 -2.23 16.79 17.57
N PHE A 125 -1.92 17.97 18.11
CA PHE A 125 -1.10 18.17 19.30
C PHE A 125 -1.94 18.53 20.55
N SER A 126 -3.27 18.35 20.50
CA SER A 126 -4.10 18.56 21.69
C SER A 126 -3.79 17.52 22.77
N LEU A 127 -4.06 17.86 24.03
CA LEU A 127 -3.88 16.91 25.15
C LEU A 127 -4.66 15.61 24.95
N ASP A 128 -5.83 15.67 24.31
CA ASP A 128 -6.64 14.49 24.01
C ASP A 128 -5.96 13.57 22.98
N HIS A 129 -5.35 14.14 21.93
CA HIS A 129 -4.60 13.37 20.94
C HIS A 129 -3.31 12.82 21.52
N MET A 130 -2.59 13.57 22.35
CA MET A 130 -1.38 13.07 23.01
C MET A 130 -1.69 11.86 23.91
N LYS A 131 -2.80 11.89 24.66
CA LYS A 131 -3.29 10.74 25.45
C LYS A 131 -3.71 9.57 24.56
N TYR A 132 -4.35 9.86 23.43
CA TYR A 132 -4.69 8.85 22.44
C TYR A 132 -3.44 8.15 21.91
N TYR A 133 -2.42 8.90 21.48
CA TYR A 133 -1.17 8.31 20.98
C TYR A 133 -0.47 7.46 22.03
N GLU A 134 -0.38 7.95 23.27
CA GLU A 134 0.19 7.17 24.38
C GLU A 134 -0.55 5.84 24.59
N LYS A 135 -1.89 5.89 24.56
CA LYS A 135 -2.73 4.71 24.71
C LYS A 135 -2.48 3.69 23.58
N GLU A 136 -2.53 4.12 22.33
CA GLU A 136 -2.34 3.24 21.17
C GLU A 136 -0.94 2.62 21.15
N LEU A 137 0.10 3.39 21.52
CA LEU A 137 1.46 2.86 21.64
C LEU A 137 1.59 1.85 22.78
N CYS A 138 0.92 2.07 23.91
CA CYS A 138 0.88 1.11 25.01
C CYS A 138 0.19 -0.19 24.61
N GLU A 139 -0.95 -0.12 23.90
CA GLU A 139 -1.66 -1.30 23.40
C GLU A 139 -0.80 -2.07 22.38
N ARG A 140 -0.21 -1.37 21.42
CA ARG A 140 0.71 -1.96 20.43
C ARG A 140 1.90 -2.69 21.08
N LYS A 141 2.46 -2.12 22.15
CA LYS A 141 3.51 -2.79 22.93
C LYS A 141 3.01 -4.05 23.65
N GLN A 142 1.79 -4.03 24.18
CA GLN A 142 1.17 -5.18 24.84
C GLN A 142 0.87 -6.32 23.85
N GLU A 143 0.51 -5.99 22.61
CA GLU A 143 0.34 -6.95 21.50
C GLU A 143 1.67 -7.63 21.09
N GLY A 144 2.81 -7.05 21.49
CA GLY A 144 4.13 -7.62 21.30
C GLY A 144 4.98 -6.93 20.23
N HIS A 145 4.50 -5.83 19.64
CA HIS A 145 5.28 -5.05 18.70
C HIS A 145 6.43 -4.31 19.38
N LYS A 146 7.54 -4.14 18.65
CA LYS A 146 8.62 -3.23 19.06
C LYS A 146 8.22 -1.81 18.69
N LEU A 147 8.33 -0.90 19.66
CA LEU A 147 8.02 0.51 19.43
C LEU A 147 9.23 1.27 18.90
N SER A 148 8.94 2.22 18.02
CA SER A 148 9.85 3.11 17.33
C SER A 148 9.20 4.49 17.18
N PHE A 149 9.98 5.51 16.78
CA PHE A 149 9.43 6.81 16.44
C PHE A 149 8.45 6.74 15.25
N THR A 150 8.65 5.78 14.34
CA THR A 150 7.76 5.55 13.20
C THR A 150 6.33 5.22 13.62
N ASP A 151 6.13 4.57 14.77
CA ASP A 151 4.79 4.28 15.28
C ASP A 151 4.03 5.54 15.68
N LEU A 152 4.71 6.46 16.39
CA LEU A 152 4.13 7.75 16.75
C LEU A 152 3.85 8.59 15.49
N TRP A 153 4.77 8.54 14.52
CA TRP A 153 4.61 9.23 13.24
C TRP A 153 3.44 8.68 12.42
N GLY A 154 3.24 7.36 12.39
CA GLY A 154 2.10 6.72 11.74
C GLY A 154 0.76 7.18 12.34
N LEU A 155 0.65 7.24 13.67
CA LEU A 155 -0.52 7.78 14.36
C LEU A 155 -0.75 9.27 14.07
N PHE A 156 0.34 10.03 13.91
CA PHE A 156 0.25 11.43 13.50
C PHE A 156 -0.25 11.58 12.05
N ILE A 157 0.22 10.75 11.11
CA ILE A 157 -0.28 10.72 9.73
C ILE A 157 -1.77 10.39 9.71
N ASP A 158 -2.21 9.34 10.42
CA ASP A 158 -3.61 8.95 10.51
C ASP A 158 -4.47 10.11 11.06
N CYS A 159 -4.03 10.77 12.13
CA CYS A 159 -4.71 11.97 12.65
C CYS A 159 -4.71 13.15 11.67
N MET A 160 -3.68 13.28 10.85
CA MET A 160 -3.55 14.32 9.83
C MET A 160 -4.51 14.11 8.65
N LEU A 161 -4.70 12.85 8.23
CA LEU A 161 -5.36 12.48 6.98
C LEU A 161 -6.75 11.86 7.16
N HIS A 162 -7.08 11.43 8.38
CA HIS A 162 -8.35 10.79 8.72
C HIS A 162 -9.04 11.54 9.86
N HIS A 163 -10.35 11.41 9.95
CA HIS A 163 -11.13 12.05 11.03
C HIS A 163 -11.15 11.23 12.33
N GLN A 164 -10.96 9.90 12.25
CA GLN A 164 -10.96 8.97 13.38
C GLN A 164 -10.11 7.74 13.06
N GLY A 165 -9.50 7.16 14.11
CA GLY A 165 -8.50 6.09 14.05
C GLY A 165 -8.85 4.95 13.10
N SER A 166 -8.26 4.98 11.90
CA SER A 166 -8.47 3.95 10.90
C SER A 166 -8.03 2.60 11.48
N THR A 167 -8.83 1.56 11.27
CA THR A 167 -8.50 0.18 11.67
C THR A 167 -8.10 -0.69 10.48
N HIS A 168 -8.05 -0.09 9.29
CA HIS A 168 -7.71 -0.75 8.04
C HIS A 168 -6.28 -1.32 8.09
N LYS A 169 -6.11 -2.47 7.44
CA LYS A 169 -4.84 -3.19 7.35
C LYS A 169 -4.45 -3.39 5.89
N LEU A 170 -3.23 -3.88 5.67
CA LEU A 170 -2.76 -4.16 4.31
C LEU A 170 -3.52 -5.34 3.68
N SER A 171 -3.80 -6.38 4.46
CA SER A 171 -4.59 -7.54 4.01
C SER A 171 -6.03 -7.17 3.60
N ASP A 172 -6.64 -6.17 4.23
CA ASP A 172 -7.99 -5.70 3.87
C ASP A 172 -8.07 -5.19 2.42
N GLN A 173 -6.95 -4.68 1.88
CA GLN A 173 -6.88 -4.18 0.50
C GLN A 173 -7.03 -5.29 -0.54
N GLN A 174 -6.96 -6.58 -0.16
CA GLN A 174 -7.28 -7.69 -1.06
C GLN A 174 -8.69 -7.57 -1.63
N LEU A 175 -9.65 -7.01 -0.87
CA LEU A 175 -11.00 -6.74 -1.35
C LEU A 175 -11.04 -5.78 -2.54
N ALA A 176 -10.07 -4.86 -2.62
CA ALA A 176 -9.95 -3.90 -3.71
C ALA A 176 -9.28 -4.48 -4.97
N VAL A 177 -8.72 -5.68 -4.92
CA VAL A 177 -7.98 -6.26 -6.06
C VAL A 177 -8.45 -7.66 -6.45
N ASN A 178 -9.29 -8.32 -5.63
CA ASN A 178 -9.71 -9.70 -5.86
C ASN A 178 -10.51 -9.96 -7.16
N GLN A 179 -11.06 -8.94 -7.81
CA GLN A 179 -11.70 -9.02 -9.13
C GLN A 179 -10.88 -8.35 -10.24
N GLY A 180 -9.66 -7.88 -9.95
CA GLY A 180 -8.87 -7.07 -10.89
C GLY A 180 -9.49 -5.69 -11.17
N GLN A 181 -10.41 -5.22 -10.32
CA GLN A 181 -11.15 -3.97 -10.52
C GLN A 181 -10.33 -2.71 -10.27
N ASN A 182 -9.28 -2.80 -9.46
CA ASN A 182 -8.27 -1.75 -9.30
C ASN A 182 -6.89 -2.32 -9.67
N PRO A 183 -5.91 -1.46 -9.99
CA PRO A 183 -4.50 -1.88 -10.08
C PRO A 183 -4.00 -2.49 -8.77
N LEU A 184 -3.01 -3.39 -8.80
CA LEU A 184 -2.41 -3.91 -7.57
C LEU A 184 -1.51 -2.84 -6.92
N PRO A 185 -1.69 -2.51 -5.63
CA PRO A 185 -0.83 -1.58 -4.93
C PRO A 185 0.44 -2.30 -4.48
N ILE A 186 1.59 -1.71 -4.79
CA ILE A 186 2.92 -2.15 -4.34
C ILE A 186 3.54 -1.03 -3.52
N TYR A 187 3.75 -1.27 -2.23
CA TYR A 187 4.44 -0.35 -1.34
C TYR A 187 5.89 -0.81 -1.15
N LEU A 188 6.82 0.14 -1.10
CA LEU A 188 8.25 -0.15 -1.01
C LEU A 188 8.86 0.47 0.24
N SER A 189 9.72 -0.28 0.94
CA SER A 189 10.64 0.23 1.94
C SER A 189 12.06 -0.30 1.74
N LEU A 190 13.00 0.23 2.52
CA LEU A 190 14.38 -0.26 2.55
C LEU A 190 14.67 -0.90 3.92
N ASN A 191 15.10 -2.15 3.89
CA ASN A 191 15.79 -2.76 5.02
C ASN A 191 17.24 -2.29 5.05
N VAL A 192 17.66 -1.80 6.20
CA VAL A 192 19.00 -1.25 6.46
C VAL A 192 19.64 -1.99 7.63
N LYS A 193 20.96 -1.89 7.77
CA LYS A 193 21.69 -2.42 8.92
C LYS A 193 22.26 -1.26 9.71
N ASP A 194 22.12 -1.32 11.04
CA ASP A 194 22.54 -0.23 11.94
C ASP A 194 24.02 0.17 11.80
N ASP A 195 24.90 -0.80 11.48
CA ASP A 195 26.35 -0.58 11.34
C ASP A 195 26.79 -0.09 9.94
N PHE A 196 25.86 0.07 8.99
CA PHE A 196 26.18 0.43 7.61
C PHE A 196 25.42 1.68 7.18
N SER A 197 26.07 2.52 6.36
CA SER A 197 25.32 3.61 5.73
C SER A 197 24.32 3.04 4.73
N THR A 198 23.22 3.75 4.47
CA THR A 198 22.22 3.37 3.47
C THR A 198 22.78 3.36 2.03
N LEU A 199 23.95 3.98 1.82
CA LEU A 199 24.70 3.89 0.57
C LEU A 199 25.45 2.57 0.46
N ASP A 200 25.95 2.04 1.58
CA ASP A 200 26.75 0.81 1.62
C ASP A 200 25.90 -0.46 1.67
N PHE A 201 24.75 -0.40 2.35
CA PHE A 201 23.84 -1.54 2.44
C PHE A 201 22.37 -1.10 2.45
N LYS A 202 21.60 -1.65 1.51
CA LYS A 202 20.15 -1.51 1.45
C LYS A 202 19.52 -2.68 0.71
N GLU A 203 18.37 -3.11 1.17
CA GLU A 203 17.61 -4.18 0.55
C GLU A 203 16.15 -3.77 0.42
N TRP A 204 15.61 -3.88 -0.79
CA TRP A 204 14.21 -3.56 -1.03
C TRP A 204 13.32 -4.59 -0.35
N VAL A 205 12.35 -4.07 0.41
CA VAL A 205 11.24 -4.83 0.95
C VAL A 205 9.99 -4.38 0.21
N GLU A 206 9.30 -5.33 -0.39
CA GLU A 206 8.06 -5.12 -1.10
C GLU A 206 6.88 -5.50 -0.20
N PHE A 207 5.82 -4.70 -0.26
CA PHE A 207 4.57 -4.94 0.44
C PHE A 207 3.43 -4.90 -0.58
N THR A 208 2.67 -5.99 -0.65
CA THR A 208 1.41 -6.06 -1.39
C THR A 208 0.30 -6.52 -0.44
N PRO A 209 -0.98 -6.42 -0.83
CA PRO A 209 -2.07 -6.98 -0.04
C PRO A 209 -1.93 -8.48 0.21
N TYR A 210 -1.17 -9.20 -0.63
CA TYR A 210 -0.99 -10.65 -0.55
C TYR A 210 0.24 -11.04 0.27
N GLU A 211 1.40 -10.47 -0.04
CA GLU A 211 2.67 -10.85 0.59
C GLU A 211 3.61 -9.67 0.83
N VAL A 212 4.50 -9.84 1.80
CA VAL A 212 5.55 -8.89 2.18
C VAL A 212 6.88 -9.62 2.21
N GLY A 213 7.92 -9.08 1.59
CA GLY A 213 9.19 -9.78 1.54
C GLY A 213 10.32 -9.13 0.80
N PHE A 214 11.41 -9.88 0.68
CA PHE A 214 12.66 -9.43 0.10
C PHE A 214 12.80 -9.95 -1.33
N LEU A 215 12.77 -9.05 -2.30
CA LEU A 215 13.00 -9.34 -3.72
C LEU A 215 14.34 -10.07 -3.93
N LYS A 216 15.38 -9.60 -3.23
CA LYS A 216 16.75 -10.14 -3.33
C LYS A 216 16.87 -11.62 -2.95
N TYR A 217 16.00 -12.08 -2.04
CA TYR A 217 16.08 -13.43 -1.47
C TYR A 217 14.96 -14.35 -1.92
N GLY A 218 13.97 -13.83 -2.68
CA GLY A 218 12.78 -14.59 -3.03
C GLY A 218 12.06 -15.11 -1.79
N ALA A 219 12.02 -14.32 -0.72
CA ALA A 219 11.53 -14.75 0.59
C ALA A 219 10.40 -13.83 1.07
N PHE A 220 9.20 -14.38 1.22
CA PHE A 220 7.98 -13.63 1.47
C PHE A 220 7.12 -14.29 2.55
N VAL A 221 6.45 -13.47 3.34
CA VAL A 221 5.39 -13.87 4.28
C VAL A 221 4.06 -13.30 3.82
N ARG A 222 2.95 -13.88 4.28
CA ARG A 222 1.62 -13.26 4.08
C ARG A 222 1.61 -11.87 4.73
N SER A 223 0.93 -10.91 4.12
CA SER A 223 0.84 -9.53 4.64
C SER A 223 0.37 -9.47 6.10
N GLU A 224 -0.60 -10.31 6.47
CA GLU A 224 -1.13 -10.45 7.83
C GLU A 224 -0.15 -11.01 8.87
N ASP A 225 0.94 -11.65 8.44
CA ASP A 225 1.95 -12.21 9.33
C ASP A 225 3.19 -11.31 9.44
N PHE A 226 3.25 -10.20 8.70
CA PHE A 226 4.35 -9.23 8.80
C PHE A 226 4.42 -8.64 10.21
N GLY A 227 5.63 -8.65 10.79
CA GLY A 227 5.88 -8.24 12.17
C GLY A 227 5.83 -9.39 13.19
N SER A 228 5.34 -10.57 12.81
CA SER A 228 5.39 -11.78 13.66
C SER A 228 6.80 -12.36 13.81
N GLU A 229 7.00 -13.26 14.76
CA GLU A 229 8.30 -13.91 15.00
C GLU A 229 8.40 -15.22 14.22
N PHE A 230 9.47 -15.37 13.43
CA PHE A 230 9.75 -16.55 12.60
C PHE A 230 11.08 -17.20 12.97
N PHE A 231 11.18 -18.53 12.83
CA PHE A 231 12.42 -19.29 12.97
C PHE A 231 12.49 -20.38 11.91
N MET A 232 13.57 -20.41 11.14
CA MET A 232 13.78 -21.38 10.05
C MET A 232 12.60 -21.50 9.07
N GLY A 233 11.96 -20.37 8.74
CA GLY A 233 10.81 -20.32 7.83
C GLY A 233 9.48 -20.76 8.43
N HIS A 234 9.42 -20.99 9.75
CA HIS A 234 8.19 -21.31 10.48
C HIS A 234 7.76 -20.17 11.39
N LEU A 235 6.45 -19.94 11.46
CA LEU A 235 5.84 -18.95 12.34
C LEU A 235 5.90 -19.47 13.79
N MET A 236 6.66 -18.77 14.64
CA MET A 236 6.85 -19.14 16.04
C MET A 236 5.84 -18.48 16.96
N LYS A 237 5.56 -17.21 16.71
CA LYS A 237 4.60 -16.43 17.47
C LYS A 237 3.93 -15.43 16.55
N LYS A 238 2.61 -15.61 16.37
CA LYS A 238 1.77 -14.67 15.63
C LYS A 238 1.56 -13.42 16.46
N ILE A 239 1.88 -12.27 15.87
CA ILE A 239 1.54 -10.94 16.37
C ILE A 239 0.37 -10.42 15.52
N PRO A 240 -0.61 -9.71 16.08
CA PRO A 240 -1.69 -9.13 15.30
C PRO A 240 -1.16 -8.28 14.13
N GLU A 241 -1.82 -8.37 12.98
CA GLU A 241 -1.47 -7.54 11.83
C GLU A 241 -1.58 -6.05 12.19
N SER A 242 -0.53 -5.30 11.84
CA SER A 242 -0.50 -3.86 12.10
C SER A 242 -1.54 -3.14 11.25
N ARG A 243 -2.19 -2.13 11.85
CA ARG A 243 -2.96 -1.14 11.10
C ARG A 243 -2.07 -0.45 10.06
N ILE A 244 -2.66 -0.09 8.94
CA ILE A 244 -1.94 0.47 7.78
C ILE A 244 -1.18 1.75 8.13
N CYS A 245 -1.68 2.55 9.08
CA CYS A 245 -1.01 3.76 9.54
C CYS A 245 0.38 3.51 10.13
N PHE A 246 0.61 2.37 10.77
CA PHE A 246 1.94 2.00 11.25
C PHE A 246 2.88 1.66 10.08
N LEU A 247 2.37 1.01 9.02
CA LEU A 247 3.13 0.77 7.80
C LEU A 247 3.44 2.08 7.06
N GLU A 248 2.50 3.02 7.00
CA GLU A 248 2.73 4.37 6.43
C GLU A 248 3.84 5.13 7.16
N GLY A 249 4.04 4.85 8.46
CA GLY A 249 5.15 5.37 9.26
C GLY A 249 6.50 4.72 8.95
N ASP A 250 6.49 3.43 8.61
CA ASP A 250 7.69 2.64 8.27
C ASP A 250 8.12 2.80 6.80
N LEU A 251 7.20 3.17 5.91
CA LEU A 251 7.43 3.36 4.47
C LEU A 251 8.09 4.71 4.13
N LEU A 252 8.66 5.42 5.12
CA LEU A 252 9.22 6.77 4.99
C LEU A 252 10.48 6.88 4.15
#